data_AF-A0A960UGE5-F1
#
_entry.id   AF-A0A960UGE5-F1
#
_cell.length_a   1.000
_cell.length_b   1.000
_cell.length_c   1.000
_cell.angle_alpha   90.00
_cell.angle_beta   90.00
_cell.angle_gamma   90.00
#
_symmetry.space_group_name_H-M   'P 1'
#
loop_
_entity.id
_entity.type
_entity.pdbx_description
1 polymer ?
#
loop_
_entity_poly.entity_id
_entity_poly.type
_entity_poly.pdbx_seq_one_letter_code
_entity_poly.pdbx_strand_id
1 'polypeptide(L)'
;MTMDLERARQLLMAHVDGELLPNEHAELETALRDSPALRRELQRWEALNGQLSRFRLRDPGDAVLEDLERSVMARTSLHLGWLLLGGGALLLFAFAVQAVLRDAALPLIFRFSAGGLLLGLALLFGLKVRERWIERRHDPYRYVVR
;
A
#
# COMPACT_ATOMS: atom_id res chain seq x y z
N MET A 1 35.56 -8.46 -25.87
CA MET A 1 34.21 -8.41 -26.49
C MET A 1 33.84 -6.94 -26.52
N THR A 2 33.92 -6.28 -27.67
CA THR A 2 33.66 -4.85 -27.77
C THR A 2 32.16 -4.63 -27.59
N MET A 3 31.79 -4.08 -26.44
CA MET A 3 30.40 -3.72 -26.16
C MET A 3 29.94 -2.64 -27.15
N ASP A 4 28.73 -2.79 -27.68
CA ASP A 4 28.15 -1.80 -28.58
C ASP A 4 27.94 -0.47 -27.84
N LEU A 5 28.33 0.63 -28.48
CA LEU A 5 28.25 1.98 -27.91
C LEU A 5 26.80 2.37 -27.60
N GLU A 6 25.84 1.85 -28.37
CA GLU A 6 24.42 2.10 -28.17
C GLU A 6 23.89 1.41 -26.90
N ARG A 7 24.28 0.15 -26.66
CA ARG A 7 23.98 -0.56 -25.40
C ARG A 7 24.61 0.15 -24.20
N ALA A 8 25.85 0.63 -24.34
CA ALA A 8 26.53 1.37 -23.29
C ALA A 8 25.78 2.66 -22.90
N ARG A 9 25.20 3.36 -23.89
CA ARG A 9 24.37 4.54 -23.64
C ARG A 9 23.03 4.21 -23.00
N GLN A 10 22.38 3.14 -23.41
CA GLN A 10 21.14 2.68 -22.77
C GLN A 10 21.35 2.38 -21.29
N LEU A 11 22.42 1.64 -20.96
CA LEU A 11 22.79 1.34 -19.57
C LEU A 11 23.14 2.61 -18.78
N LEU A 12 23.77 3.60 -19.42
CA LEU A 12 24.07 4.88 -18.80
C LEU A 12 22.80 5.67 -18.47
N MET A 13 21.80 5.69 -19.35
CA MET A 13 20.51 6.33 -19.06
C MET A 13 19.77 5.62 -17.92
N ALA A 14 19.68 4.28 -17.99
CA ALA A 14 19.10 3.48 -16.92
C ALA A 14 19.79 3.69 -15.57
N HIS A 15 21.11 3.96 -15.57
CA HIS A 15 21.84 4.33 -14.36
C HIS A 15 21.39 5.66 -13.76
N VAL A 16 21.25 6.68 -14.60
CA VAL A 16 20.85 8.03 -14.18
C VAL A 16 19.43 8.03 -13.62
N ASP A 17 18.57 7.17 -14.15
CA ASP A 17 17.19 6.98 -13.70
C ASP A 17 17.05 6.02 -12.49
N GLY A 18 18.11 5.29 -12.14
CA GLY A 18 18.13 4.34 -11.02
C GLY A 18 17.44 3.00 -11.32
N GLU A 19 17.28 2.65 -12.59
CA GLU A 19 16.56 1.46 -13.08
C GLU A 19 17.47 0.28 -13.44
N LEU A 20 18.77 0.38 -13.15
CA LEU A 20 19.73 -0.69 -13.45
C LEU A 20 19.51 -1.94 -12.59
N LEU A 21 19.53 -3.10 -13.24
CA LEU A 21 19.59 -4.39 -12.56
C LEU A 21 21.03 -4.68 -12.07
N PRO A 22 21.21 -5.50 -11.01
CA PRO A 22 22.54 -5.81 -10.45
C PRO A 22 23.56 -6.37 -11.45
N ASN A 23 23.09 -7.16 -12.43
CA ASN A 23 23.92 -7.72 -13.51
C ASN A 23 24.34 -6.66 -14.54
N GLU A 24 23.54 -5.63 -14.74
CA GLU A 24 23.77 -4.56 -15.71
C GLU A 24 24.72 -3.48 -15.18
N HIS A 25 24.82 -3.33 -13.85
CA HIS A 25 25.84 -2.48 -13.22
C HIS A 25 27.27 -2.90 -13.58
N ALA A 26 27.56 -4.20 -13.55
CA ALA A 26 28.88 -4.72 -13.89
C ALA A 26 29.22 -4.53 -15.39
N GLU A 27 28.20 -4.61 -16.25
CA GLU A 27 28.30 -4.36 -17.68
C GLU A 27 28.63 -2.89 -17.96
N LEU A 28 27.90 -1.97 -17.32
CA LEU A 28 28.16 -0.53 -17.42
C LEU A 28 29.55 -0.14 -16.89
N GLU A 29 29.97 -0.70 -15.76
CA GLU A 29 31.31 -0.40 -15.20
C GLU A 29 32.44 -0.78 -16.17
N THR A 30 32.29 -1.91 -16.86
CA THR A 30 33.28 -2.36 -17.84
C THR A 30 33.34 -1.38 -19.02
N ALA A 31 32.20 -0.93 -19.51
CA ALA A 31 32.12 0.05 -20.59
C ALA A 31 32.67 1.43 -20.21
N LEU A 32 32.49 1.85 -18.96
CA LEU A 32 33.06 3.10 -18.44
C LEU A 32 34.59 3.05 -18.31
N ARG A 33 35.17 1.87 -18.02
CA ARG A 33 36.62 1.68 -18.03
C ARG A 33 37.19 1.77 -19.44
N ASP A 34 36.49 1.17 -20.40
CA ASP A 34 36.94 1.07 -21.79
C ASP A 34 36.79 2.40 -22.56
N SER A 35 35.90 3.31 -22.14
CA SER A 35 35.65 4.58 -22.85
C SER A 35 35.68 5.83 -21.94
N PRO A 36 36.69 6.72 -22.09
CA PRO A 36 36.71 8.02 -21.41
C PRO A 36 35.65 9.01 -21.93
N ALA A 37 34.99 8.71 -23.06
CA ALA A 37 33.90 9.53 -23.59
C ALA A 37 32.59 9.28 -22.81
N LEU A 38 32.27 8.00 -22.52
CA LEU A 38 31.09 7.62 -21.74
C LEU A 38 31.15 8.15 -20.30
N ARG A 39 32.33 8.14 -19.67
CA ARG A 39 32.52 8.74 -18.33
C ARG A 39 32.18 10.23 -18.30
N ARG A 40 32.59 10.98 -19.34
CA ARG A 40 32.25 12.41 -19.46
C ARG A 40 30.76 12.63 -19.72
N GLU A 41 30.10 11.69 -20.40
CA GLU A 41 28.66 11.73 -20.63
C GLU A 41 27.87 11.50 -19.35
N LEU A 42 28.25 10.49 -18.56
CA LEU A 42 27.66 10.20 -17.25
C LEU A 42 27.74 11.40 -16.31
N GLN A 43 28.92 12.01 -16.18
CA GLN A 43 29.11 13.19 -15.33
C GLN A 43 28.22 14.38 -15.72
N ARG A 44 27.94 14.57 -17.03
CA ARG A 44 27.02 15.63 -17.49
C ARG A 44 25.59 15.35 -17.06
N TRP A 45 25.14 14.10 -17.18
CA TRP A 45 23.80 13.70 -16.80
C TRP A 45 23.59 13.76 -15.28
N GLU A 46 24.55 13.31 -14.48
CA GLU A 46 24.51 13.45 -13.03
C GLU A 46 24.47 14.92 -12.58
N ALA A 47 25.26 15.78 -13.21
CA ALA A 47 25.25 17.22 -12.91
C ALA A 47 23.93 17.90 -13.27
N LEU A 48 23.26 17.45 -14.34
CA LEU A 48 21.94 17.94 -14.74
C LEU A 48 20.85 17.44 -13.77
N ASN A 49 20.85 16.16 -13.44
CA ASN A 49 19.91 15.56 -12.49
C ASN A 49 20.05 16.18 -11.09
N GLY A 50 21.28 16.46 -10.66
CA GLY A 50 21.58 17.18 -9.42
C GLY A 50 21.04 18.62 -9.39
N GLN A 51 20.94 19.29 -10.54
CA GLN A 51 20.32 20.62 -10.63
C GLN A 51 18.79 20.53 -10.67
N LEU A 52 18.23 19.56 -11.41
CA LEU A 52 16.78 19.35 -11.52
C LEU A 52 16.15 18.86 -10.22
N SER A 53 16.86 18.04 -9.43
CA SER A 53 16.38 17.59 -8.12
C SER A 53 16.12 18.74 -7.14
N ARG A 54 16.83 19.88 -7.27
CA ARG A 54 16.57 21.11 -6.49
C ARG A 54 15.28 21.81 -6.89
N PHE A 55 14.78 21.54 -8.08
CA PHE A 55 13.51 22.03 -8.60
C PHE A 55 12.39 20.98 -8.53
N ARG A 56 12.55 19.88 -7.77
CA ARG A 56 11.42 19.01 -7.45
C ARG A 56 10.37 19.83 -6.70
N LEU A 57 9.42 20.37 -7.45
CA LEU A 57 8.24 21.03 -6.93
C LEU A 57 7.51 19.98 -6.08
N ARG A 58 7.38 20.25 -4.78
CA ARG A 58 6.45 19.53 -3.91
C ARG A 58 5.07 19.72 -4.53
N ASP A 59 4.40 18.65 -4.92
CA ASP A 59 3.07 18.73 -5.52
C ASP A 59 2.12 19.33 -4.46
N PRO A 60 1.43 20.45 -4.73
CA PRO A 60 0.52 21.06 -3.75
C PRO A 60 -0.62 20.11 -3.35
N GLY A 61 -0.93 19.09 -4.17
CA GLY A 61 -1.88 18.04 -3.81
C GLY A 61 -1.46 17.24 -2.58
N ASP A 62 -0.16 16.97 -2.43
CA ASP A 62 0.38 16.14 -1.35
C ASP A 62 0.32 16.85 0.01
N ALA A 63 0.50 18.18 0.02
CA ALA A 63 0.44 18.98 1.25
C ALA A 63 -0.99 19.09 1.81
N VAL A 64 -2.00 19.20 0.92
CA VAL A 64 -3.42 19.25 1.33
C VAL A 64 -3.89 17.88 1.82
N LEU A 65 -3.43 16.79 1.18
CA LEU A 65 -3.68 15.43 1.66
C LEU A 65 -3.05 15.19 3.03
N GLU A 66 -1.79 15.59 3.24
CA GLU A 66 -1.10 15.48 4.55
C GLU A 66 -1.84 16.26 5.65
N ASP A 67 -2.37 17.45 5.36
CA ASP A 67 -3.14 18.23 6.34
C ASP A 67 -4.52 17.63 6.66
N LEU A 68 -5.19 17.04 5.66
CA LEU A 68 -6.42 16.26 5.85
C LEU A 68 -6.17 15.01 6.70
N GLU A 69 -5.08 14.28 6.44
CA GLU A 69 -4.67 13.09 7.19
C GLU A 69 -4.27 13.40 8.64
N ARG A 70 -3.66 14.58 8.87
CA ARG A 70 -3.31 15.06 10.22
C ARG A 70 -4.49 15.57 11.03
N SER A 71 -5.66 15.78 10.41
CA SER A 71 -6.85 16.20 11.14
C SER A 71 -7.28 15.12 12.14
N VAL A 72 -7.15 15.44 13.43
CA VAL A 72 -7.61 14.62 14.58
C VAL A 72 -9.09 14.22 14.43
N MET A 73 -9.86 15.02 13.68
CA MET A 73 -11.25 14.78 13.29
C MET A 73 -11.43 13.52 12.42
N ALA A 74 -10.57 13.26 11.44
CA ALA A 74 -10.69 12.07 10.58
C ALA A 74 -10.38 10.77 11.36
N ARG A 75 -9.36 10.79 12.22
CA ARG A 75 -8.97 9.61 13.00
C ARG A 75 -9.99 9.25 14.08
N THR A 76 -10.62 10.24 14.73
CA THR A 76 -11.56 9.97 15.85
C THR A 76 -12.95 9.56 15.37
N SER A 77 -13.45 10.19 14.31
CA SER A 77 -14.76 9.86 13.71
C SER A 77 -14.80 8.41 13.18
N LEU A 78 -13.71 7.93 12.59
CA LEU A 78 -13.62 6.56 12.08
C LEU A 78 -13.69 5.51 13.19
N HIS A 79 -13.07 5.73 14.35
CA HIS A 79 -13.14 4.76 15.45
C HIS A 79 -14.55 4.65 16.03
N LEU A 80 -15.25 5.78 16.18
CA LEU A 80 -16.61 5.81 16.69
C LEU A 80 -17.59 5.13 15.72
N GLY A 81 -17.41 5.36 14.41
CA GLY A 81 -18.18 4.68 13.37
C GLY A 81 -18.00 3.16 13.41
N TRP A 82 -16.78 2.66 13.57
CA TRP A 82 -16.52 1.22 13.68
C TRP A 82 -17.07 0.60 14.98
N LEU A 83 -17.03 1.32 16.10
CA LEU A 83 -17.64 0.87 17.36
C LEU A 83 -19.16 0.77 17.23
N LEU A 84 -19.80 1.78 16.65
CA LEU A 84 -21.25 1.79 16.47
C LEU A 84 -21.70 0.71 15.47
N LEU A 85 -20.96 0.55 14.37
CA LEU A 85 -21.25 -0.45 13.34
C LEU A 85 -21.01 -1.87 13.86
N GLY A 86 -19.90 -2.12 14.56
CA GLY A 86 -19.60 -3.41 15.17
C GLY A 86 -20.59 -3.77 16.30
N GLY A 87 -20.89 -2.82 17.18
CA GLY A 87 -21.87 -2.99 18.26
C GLY A 87 -23.29 -3.22 17.73
N GLY A 88 -23.73 -2.43 16.74
CA GLY A 88 -25.02 -2.59 16.09
C GLY A 88 -25.15 -3.93 15.36
N ALA A 89 -24.11 -4.35 14.63
CA ALA A 89 -24.08 -5.65 13.97
C ALA A 89 -24.18 -6.79 14.99
N LEU A 90 -23.48 -6.69 16.13
CA LEU A 90 -23.54 -7.69 17.19
C LEU A 90 -24.93 -7.79 17.84
N LEU A 91 -25.58 -6.65 18.09
CA LEU A 91 -26.93 -6.61 18.62
C LEU A 91 -27.95 -7.20 17.65
N LEU A 92 -27.89 -6.84 16.36
CA LEU A 92 -28.74 -7.41 15.32
C LEU A 92 -28.54 -8.92 15.21
N PHE A 93 -27.29 -9.37 15.29
CA PHE A 93 -26.95 -10.78 15.29
C PHE A 93 -27.56 -11.52 16.49
N ALA A 94 -27.38 -10.98 17.70
CA ALA A 94 -27.94 -11.56 18.93
C ALA A 94 -29.47 -11.63 18.87
N PHE A 95 -30.12 -10.58 18.35
CA PHE A 95 -31.56 -10.55 18.18
C PHE A 95 -32.05 -11.56 17.14
N ALA A 96 -31.37 -11.67 16.00
CA ALA A 96 -31.70 -12.65 14.97
C ALA A 96 -31.57 -14.09 15.49
N VAL A 97 -30.50 -14.39 16.23
CA VAL A 97 -30.31 -15.69 16.89
C VAL A 97 -31.44 -15.95 17.89
N GLN A 98 -31.76 -14.97 18.74
CA GLN A 98 -32.85 -15.08 19.71
C GLN A 98 -34.19 -15.36 19.02
N ALA A 99 -34.51 -14.63 17.96
CA ALA A 99 -35.77 -14.78 17.22
C ALA A 99 -35.90 -16.20 16.64
N VAL A 100 -34.84 -16.71 16.01
CA VAL A 100 -34.81 -18.07 15.45
C VAL A 100 -34.91 -19.16 16.52
N LEU A 101 -34.30 -18.94 17.70
CA LEU A 101 -34.34 -19.90 18.81
C LEU A 101 -35.69 -19.90 19.55
N ARG A 102 -36.40 -18.77 19.63
CA ARG A 102 -37.69 -18.68 20.33
C ARG A 102 -38.88 -19.08 19.48
N ASP A 103 -38.77 -18.99 18.17
CA ASP A 103 -39.85 -19.41 17.29
C ASP A 103 -39.87 -20.94 17.15
N ALA A 104 -40.87 -21.56 17.77
CA ALA A 104 -41.09 -23.01 17.77
C ALA A 104 -41.78 -23.50 16.49
N ALA A 105 -42.30 -22.59 15.65
CA ALA A 105 -42.97 -22.94 14.40
C ALA A 105 -41.99 -23.13 13.23
N LEU A 106 -40.71 -22.76 13.41
CA LEU A 106 -39.69 -22.88 12.37
C LEU A 106 -39.24 -24.34 12.17
N PRO A 107 -39.29 -24.86 10.93
CA PRO A 107 -38.70 -26.15 10.59
C PRO A 107 -37.21 -26.21 10.96
N LEU A 108 -36.73 -27.36 11.41
CA LEU A 108 -35.33 -27.56 11.83
C LEU A 108 -34.31 -27.12 10.76
N ILE A 109 -34.61 -27.40 9.49
CA ILE A 109 -33.76 -27.02 8.34
C ILE A 109 -33.57 -25.50 8.28
N PHE A 110 -34.64 -24.72 8.45
CA PHE A 110 -34.55 -23.26 8.46
C PHE A 110 -33.71 -22.74 9.63
N ARG A 111 -33.80 -23.38 10.81
CA ARG A 111 -32.96 -23.04 11.97
C ARG A 111 -31.47 -23.26 11.70
N PHE A 112 -31.09 -24.39 11.12
CA PHE A 112 -29.70 -24.67 10.79
C PHE A 112 -29.18 -23.82 9.63
N SER A 113 -29.98 -23.60 8.59
CA SER A 113 -29.61 -22.73 7.47
C SER A 113 -29.44 -21.29 7.93
N ALA A 114 -30.38 -20.74 8.70
CA ALA A 114 -30.28 -19.39 9.26
C ALA A 114 -29.09 -19.25 10.22
N GLY A 115 -28.91 -20.24 11.12
CA GLY A 115 -27.78 -20.28 12.04
C GLY A 115 -26.44 -20.33 11.32
N GLY A 116 -26.31 -21.15 10.28
CA GLY A 116 -25.10 -21.24 9.47
C GLY A 116 -24.79 -19.96 8.71
N LEU A 117 -25.81 -19.32 8.13
CA LEU A 117 -25.67 -18.04 7.41
C LEU A 117 -25.22 -16.92 8.35
N LEU A 118 -25.86 -16.83 9.52
CA LEU A 118 -25.49 -15.90 10.58
C LEU A 118 -24.05 -16.16 11.03
N LEU A 119 -23.72 -17.39 11.40
CA LEU A 119 -22.40 -17.75 11.93
C LEU A 119 -21.29 -17.51 10.90
N GLY A 120 -21.56 -17.82 9.63
CA GLY A 120 -20.67 -17.49 8.52
C GLY A 120 -20.45 -15.98 8.37
N LEU A 121 -21.50 -15.18 8.45
CA LEU A 121 -21.40 -13.71 8.39
C LEU A 121 -20.60 -13.16 9.57
N ALA A 122 -20.84 -13.66 10.79
CA ALA A 122 -20.10 -13.25 11.98
C ALA A 122 -18.61 -13.61 11.87
N LEU A 123 -18.28 -14.77 11.30
CA LEU A 123 -16.90 -15.23 11.13
C LEU A 123 -16.18 -14.41 10.04
N LEU A 124 -16.81 -14.15 8.91
CA LEU A 124 -16.28 -13.27 7.86
C LEU A 124 -16.07 -11.84 8.37
N PHE A 125 -17.04 -11.30 9.11
CA PHE A 125 -16.93 -9.99 9.73
C PHE A 125 -15.80 -9.96 10.77
N GLY A 126 -15.68 -10.98 11.62
CA GLY A 126 -14.61 -11.12 12.59
C GLY A 126 -13.22 -11.20 11.94
N LEU A 127 -13.07 -11.90 10.81
CA LEU A 127 -11.82 -11.94 10.05
C LEU A 127 -11.45 -10.56 9.47
N LYS A 128 -12.43 -9.84 8.91
CA LYS A 128 -12.22 -8.49 8.38
C LYS A 128 -11.87 -7.48 9.47
N VAL A 129 -12.54 -7.56 10.62
CA VAL A 129 -12.24 -6.75 11.80
C VAL A 129 -10.85 -7.08 12.33
N ARG A 130 -10.49 -8.36 12.45
CA ARG A 130 -9.16 -8.80 12.87
C ARG A 130 -8.07 -8.29 11.93
N GLU A 131 -8.26 -8.45 10.62
CA GLU A 131 -7.37 -7.94 9.57
C GLU A 131 -7.14 -6.44 9.78
N ARG A 132 -8.22 -5.67 9.94
CA ARG A 132 -8.13 -4.22 10.17
C ARG A 132 -7.49 -3.85 11.51
N TRP A 133 -7.65 -4.67 12.55
CA TRP A 133 -7.06 -4.43 13.87
C TRP A 133 -5.56 -4.73 13.89
N ILE A 134 -5.13 -5.77 13.18
CA ILE A 134 -3.71 -6.14 13.02
C ILE A 134 -2.99 -5.15 12.11
N GLU A 135 -3.63 -4.74 11.01
CA GLU A 135 -3.09 -3.75 10.07
C GLU A 135 -2.87 -2.40 10.77
N ARG A 136 -3.80 -1.93 11.61
CA ARG A 136 -3.62 -0.73 12.44
C ARG A 136 -2.45 -0.83 13.44
N ARG A 137 -2.08 -2.04 13.86
CA ARG A 137 -0.97 -2.28 14.81
C ARG A 137 0.38 -2.37 14.12
N HIS A 138 0.42 -2.79 12.85
CA HIS A 138 1.65 -3.09 12.13
C HIS A 138 1.91 -2.23 10.90
N ASP A 139 1.12 -1.19 10.63
CA ASP A 139 1.36 -0.27 9.52
C ASP A 139 2.76 0.38 9.61
N PRO A 140 3.74 -0.08 8.81
CA PRO A 140 5.10 0.43 8.81
C PRO A 140 5.22 1.74 8.02
N TYR A 141 4.18 2.14 7.29
CA TYR A 141 4.15 3.37 6.50
C TYR A 141 3.69 4.58 7.31
N ARG A 142 3.35 4.40 8.59
CA ARG A 142 3.02 5.49 9.52
C ARG A 142 4.16 6.52 9.70
N TYR A 143 5.38 6.21 9.26
CA TYR A 143 6.56 7.09 9.40
C TYR A 143 7.39 7.26 8.12
N VAL A 144 6.94 6.77 6.96
CA VAL A 144 7.71 6.92 5.72
C VAL A 144 7.33 8.24 5.06
N VAL A 145 7.98 9.32 5.50
CA VAL A 145 7.97 10.61 4.81
C VAL A 145 8.87 10.49 3.58
N ARG A 146 8.32 10.73 2.39
CA ARG A 146 9.09 10.93 1.14
C ARG A 146 9.30 12.40 0.85
#